data_AF-A0A1Q9P2I0-F1
#
_entry.id   AF-A0A1Q9P2I0-F1
#
_cell.length_a   1.000
_cell.length_b   1.000
_cell.length_c   1.000
_cell.angle_alpha   90.00
_cell.angle_beta   90.00
_cell.angle_gamma   90.00
#
_symmetry.space_group_name_H-M   'P 1'
#
loop_
_entity.id
_entity.type
_entity.pdbx_description
1 polymer ?
#
loop_
_entity_poly.entity_id
_entity_poly.type
_entity_poly.pdbx_seq_one_letter_code
_entity_poly.pdbx_strand_id
1 'polypeptide(L)'
;MVNKEDRLQEVVAAVTKAALADGKITQEEAEILEAVQINTLIYEQALADALDDGIITNEEKDTLEGLKQQILSDAWDIAAVSDSNVSNDELKMLEVLLKKIEEQKE
;
A
#
# COMPACT_ATOMS: atom_id res chain seq x y z
N MET A 1 -22.61 -5.49 2.24
CA MET A 1 -21.78 -4.33 2.58
C MET A 1 -20.36 -4.82 2.49
N VAL A 2 -19.57 -4.36 1.52
CA VAL A 2 -18.12 -4.59 1.52
C VAL A 2 -17.59 -3.67 2.61
N ASN A 3 -17.01 -4.22 3.67
CA ASN A 3 -16.45 -3.39 4.72
C ASN A 3 -15.26 -2.63 4.14
N LYS A 4 -15.06 -1.36 4.51
CA LYS A 4 -13.89 -0.60 4.01
C LYS A 4 -12.57 -1.24 4.48
N GLU A 5 -12.59 -1.95 5.61
CA GLU A 5 -11.50 -2.84 6.08
C GLU A 5 -11.14 -3.93 5.04
N ASP A 6 -12.11 -4.43 4.25
CA ASP A 6 -11.83 -5.42 3.20
C ASP A 6 -10.98 -4.83 2.06
N ARG A 7 -11.13 -3.52 1.75
CA ARG A 7 -10.47 -2.91 0.57
C ARG A 7 -8.97 -2.73 0.73
N LEU A 8 -8.48 -2.57 1.95
CA LEU A 8 -7.05 -2.40 2.23
C LEU A 8 -6.36 -3.75 2.46
N GLN A 9 -7.07 -4.70 3.06
CA GLN A 9 -6.68 -6.10 3.01
C GLN A 9 -6.57 -6.61 1.57
N GLU A 10 -7.43 -6.15 0.65
CA GLU A 10 -7.31 -6.42 -0.78
C GLU A 10 -6.04 -5.81 -1.40
N VAL A 11 -5.58 -4.63 -0.94
CA VAL A 11 -4.32 -4.03 -1.39
C VAL A 11 -3.15 -4.94 -1.00
N VAL A 12 -3.04 -5.26 0.29
CA VAL A 12 -1.98 -6.14 0.81
C VAL A 12 -2.03 -7.50 0.10
N ALA A 13 -3.21 -8.12 0.00
CA ALA A 13 -3.36 -9.41 -0.66
C ALA A 13 -2.99 -9.38 -2.15
N ALA A 14 -3.31 -8.29 -2.86
CA ALA A 14 -2.94 -8.14 -4.26
C ALA A 14 -1.42 -8.01 -4.44
N VAL A 15 -0.76 -7.23 -3.59
CA VAL A 15 0.71 -7.08 -3.62
C VAL A 15 1.40 -8.37 -3.20
N THR A 16 0.91 -9.07 -2.18
CA THR A 16 1.41 -10.41 -1.80
C THR A 16 1.28 -11.42 -2.94
N LYS A 17 0.16 -11.38 -3.69
CA LYS A 17 -0.02 -12.23 -4.86
C LYS A 17 0.96 -11.89 -5.99
N ALA A 18 1.32 -10.61 -6.15
CA ALA A 18 2.32 -10.18 -7.12
C ALA A 18 3.71 -10.67 -6.73
N ALA A 19 4.09 -10.57 -5.45
CA ALA A 19 5.35 -11.11 -4.92
C ALA A 19 5.45 -12.63 -5.14
N LEU A 20 4.38 -13.38 -4.88
CA LEU A 20 4.36 -14.84 -5.04
C LEU A 20 4.25 -15.32 -6.49
N ALA A 21 4.28 -14.43 -7.49
CA ALA A 21 4.00 -14.80 -8.87
C ALA A 21 5.03 -15.77 -9.46
N ASP A 22 6.28 -15.71 -9.01
CA ASP A 22 7.37 -16.59 -9.45
C ASP A 22 7.58 -17.82 -8.53
N GLY A 23 6.77 -17.92 -7.46
CA GLY A 23 6.79 -19.02 -6.50
C GLY A 23 7.81 -18.87 -5.35
N LYS A 24 8.52 -17.75 -5.25
CA LYS A 24 9.39 -17.39 -4.11
C LYS A 24 9.11 -15.95 -3.67
N ILE A 25 9.60 -15.59 -2.50
CA ILE A 25 9.64 -14.20 -2.02
C ILE A 25 11.09 -13.93 -1.69
N THR A 26 11.70 -12.94 -2.32
CA THR A 26 13.05 -12.49 -1.97
C THR A 26 13.04 -11.65 -0.70
N GLN A 27 14.23 -11.32 -0.17
CA GLN A 27 14.30 -10.47 1.01
C GLN A 27 13.74 -9.08 0.71
N GLU A 28 14.06 -8.52 -0.46
CA GLU A 28 13.61 -7.21 -0.92
C GLU A 28 12.08 -7.17 -1.07
N GLU A 29 11.51 -8.19 -1.69
CA GLU A 29 10.05 -8.32 -1.82
C GLU A 29 9.37 -8.46 -0.45
N ALA A 30 9.99 -9.17 0.50
CA ALA A 30 9.49 -9.25 1.86
C ALA A 30 9.50 -7.90 2.58
N GLU A 31 10.57 -7.11 2.40
CA GLU A 31 10.69 -5.75 2.95
C GLU A 31 9.63 -4.80 2.36
N ILE A 32 9.38 -4.87 1.04
CA ILE A 32 8.29 -4.12 0.40
C ILE A 32 6.94 -4.53 0.98
N LEU A 33 6.68 -5.83 1.14
CA LEU A 33 5.43 -6.32 1.70
C LEU A 33 5.21 -5.86 3.15
N GLU A 34 6.26 -5.90 3.97
CA GLU A 34 6.20 -5.43 5.34
C GLU A 34 5.90 -3.92 5.40
N ALA A 35 6.58 -3.11 4.59
CA ALA A 35 6.34 -1.67 4.53
C ALA A 35 4.90 -1.36 4.09
N VAL A 36 4.40 -2.05 3.06
CA VAL A 36 3.01 -1.90 2.60
C VAL A 36 2.03 -2.29 3.72
N GLN A 37 2.27 -3.38 4.45
CA GLN A 37 1.42 -3.80 5.57
C GLN A 37 1.39 -2.76 6.70
N ILE A 38 2.55 -2.31 7.16
CA ILE A 38 2.65 -1.33 8.25
C ILE A 38 1.97 -0.03 7.87
N ASN A 39 2.26 0.51 6.68
CA ASN A 39 1.69 1.77 6.25
C ASN A 39 0.18 1.67 5.97
N THR A 40 -0.29 0.50 5.55
CA THR A 40 -1.73 0.23 5.41
C THR A 40 -2.43 0.25 6.78
N LEU A 41 -1.83 -0.33 7.82
CA LEU A 41 -2.38 -0.26 9.18
C LEU A 41 -2.44 1.18 9.73
N ILE A 42 -1.41 1.98 9.43
CA ILE A 42 -1.39 3.40 9.81
C ILE A 42 -2.53 4.16 9.10
N TYR A 43 -2.72 3.90 7.80
CA TYR A 43 -3.83 4.48 7.04
C TYR A 43 -5.20 4.05 7.59
N GLU A 44 -5.36 2.77 7.94
CA GLU A 44 -6.61 2.26 8.54
C GLU A 44 -6.94 2.98 9.85
N GLN A 45 -5.95 3.16 10.72
CA GLN A 45 -6.13 3.90 11.96
C GLN A 45 -6.54 5.34 11.69
N ALA A 46 -5.84 6.04 10.79
CA ALA A 46 -6.18 7.42 10.43
C ALA A 46 -7.58 7.55 9.81
N LEU A 47 -8.00 6.56 9.01
CA LEU A 47 -9.33 6.53 8.42
C LEU A 47 -10.40 6.27 9.47
N ALA A 48 -10.14 5.36 10.42
CA ALA A 48 -11.05 5.09 11.52
C ALA A 48 -11.24 6.33 12.39
N ASP A 49 -10.15 7.04 12.70
CA ASP A 49 -10.18 8.29 13.45
C ASP A 49 -10.98 9.37 12.71
N ALA A 50 -10.75 9.54 11.41
CA ALA A 50 -11.48 10.50 10.56
C ALA A 50 -12.96 10.14 10.33
N LEU A 51 -13.37 8.90 10.65
CA LEU A 51 -14.76 8.45 10.57
C LEU A 51 -15.48 8.46 11.92
N ASP A 52 -14.77 8.68 13.03
CA ASP A 52 -15.31 8.58 14.39
C ASP A 52 -16.43 9.61 14.65
N ASP A 53 -16.25 10.83 14.13
CA ASP A 53 -17.28 11.89 14.21
C ASP A 53 -18.28 11.87 13.04
N GLY A 54 -18.08 10.96 12.07
CA GLY A 54 -18.90 10.78 10.88
C GLY A 54 -18.67 11.80 9.76
N ILE A 55 -17.67 12.69 9.87
CA ILE A 55 -17.37 13.75 8.90
C ILE A 55 -15.87 13.80 8.62
N ILE A 56 -15.46 13.33 7.45
CA ILE A 56 -14.08 13.54 6.98
C ILE A 56 -13.91 15.00 6.54
N THR A 57 -13.13 15.75 7.30
CA THR A 57 -12.72 17.12 7.00
C THR A 57 -11.70 17.16 5.85
N ASN A 58 -11.44 18.35 5.31
CA ASN A 58 -10.40 18.52 4.29
C ASN A 58 -8.99 18.20 4.84
N GLU A 59 -8.72 18.51 6.10
CA GLU A 59 -7.41 18.23 6.74
C GLU A 59 -7.18 16.73 6.91
N GLU A 60 -8.22 15.99 7.31
CA GLU A 60 -8.16 14.52 7.39
C GLU A 60 -8.05 13.90 6.01
N LYS A 61 -8.76 14.43 5.02
CA LYS A 61 -8.61 13.99 3.63
C LYS A 61 -7.18 14.17 3.11
N ASP A 62 -6.57 15.33 3.37
CA ASP A 62 -5.20 15.60 2.97
C ASP A 62 -4.22 14.68 3.71
N THR A 63 -4.49 14.38 4.98
CA THR A 63 -3.71 13.41 5.78
C THR A 63 -3.80 12.01 5.18
N LEU A 64 -5.01 11.54 4.84
CA LEU A 64 -5.24 10.25 4.22
C LEU A 64 -4.57 10.14 2.84
N GLU A 65 -4.65 11.17 2.01
CA GLU A 65 -3.93 11.19 0.73
C GLU A 65 -2.41 11.21 0.93
N GLY A 66 -1.91 11.94 1.93
CA GLY A 66 -0.49 11.90 2.31
C GLY A 66 -0.02 10.50 2.68
N LEU A 67 -0.81 9.78 3.48
CA LEU A 67 -0.51 8.40 3.86
C LEU A 67 -0.53 7.45 2.66
N LYS A 68 -1.46 7.63 1.70
CA LYS A 68 -1.44 6.88 0.43
C LYS A 68 -0.16 7.11 -0.37
N GLN A 69 0.29 8.36 -0.46
CA GLN A 69 1.55 8.68 -1.12
C GLN A 69 2.76 8.09 -0.38
N GLN A 70 2.72 8.09 0.95
CA GLN A 70 3.77 7.49 1.77
C GLN A 70 3.87 5.97 1.55
N ILE A 71 2.74 5.25 1.49
CA ILE A 71 2.73 3.81 1.16
C ILE A 71 3.48 3.55 -0.16
N LEU A 72 3.22 4.37 -1.18
CA LEU A 72 3.87 4.25 -2.48
C LEU A 72 5.36 4.61 -2.42
N SER A 73 5.69 5.73 -1.77
CA SER A 73 7.06 6.22 -1.67
C SER A 73 7.96 5.21 -0.96
N ASP A 74 7.53 4.70 0.19
CA ASP A 74 8.31 3.76 1.00
C ASP A 74 8.55 2.45 0.22
N ALA A 75 7.53 1.94 -0.48
CA ALA A 75 7.68 0.76 -1.33
C ALA A 75 8.65 0.99 -2.49
N TRP A 76 8.60 2.16 -3.13
CA TRP A 76 9.53 2.55 -4.19
C TRP A 76 10.96 2.70 -3.69
N ASP A 77 11.15 3.32 -2.53
CA ASP A 77 12.46 3.54 -1.94
C ASP A 77 13.14 2.20 -1.60
N ILE A 78 12.41 1.23 -1.02
CA ILE A 78 12.94 -0.11 -0.75
C ILE A 78 13.34 -0.81 -2.05
N ALA A 79 12.47 -0.78 -3.07
CA ALA A 79 12.75 -1.39 -4.36
C ALA A 79 13.96 -0.75 -5.06
N ALA A 80 14.15 0.56 -4.91
CA ALA A 80 15.25 1.31 -5.53
C ALA A 80 16.62 1.10 -4.85
N VAL A 81 16.66 0.59 -3.61
CA VAL A 81 17.90 0.36 -2.86
C VAL A 81 18.67 -0.87 -3.35
N SER A 82 18.00 -1.81 -4.03
CA SER A 82 18.62 -3.05 -4.55
C SER A 82 19.49 -2.80 -5.80
N ASP A 83 20.80 -3.02 -5.66
CA ASP A 83 21.83 -3.17 -6.71
C ASP A 83 21.59 -2.46 -8.07
N SER A 84 21.30 -1.16 -8.00
CA SER A 84 21.23 -0.23 -9.15
C SER A 84 20.07 -0.42 -10.12
N ASN A 85 19.13 -1.34 -9.89
CA ASN A 85 17.92 -1.49 -10.71
C ASN A 85 16.80 -2.21 -9.94
N VAL A 86 15.60 -1.64 -10.00
CA VAL A 86 14.37 -2.31 -9.57
C VAL A 86 14.14 -3.55 -10.45
N SER A 87 13.91 -4.69 -9.82
CA SER A 87 13.65 -5.95 -10.52
C SER A 87 12.27 -5.94 -11.21
N ASN A 88 12.09 -6.82 -12.19
CA ASN A 88 10.79 -6.93 -12.87
C ASN A 88 9.66 -7.38 -11.93
N ASP A 89 9.98 -8.09 -10.85
CA ASP A 89 8.97 -8.60 -9.91
C ASP A 89 8.60 -7.53 -8.88
N GLU A 90 9.58 -6.77 -8.40
CA GLU A 90 9.36 -5.54 -7.62
C GLU A 90 8.54 -4.50 -8.41
N LEU A 91 8.84 -4.28 -9.69
CA LEU A 91 8.06 -3.40 -10.55
C LEU A 91 6.59 -3.82 -10.64
N LYS A 92 6.31 -5.12 -10.80
CA LYS A 92 4.92 -5.62 -10.82
C LYS A 92 4.22 -5.40 -9.48
N MET A 93 4.92 -5.60 -8.36
CA MET A 93 4.38 -5.32 -7.03
C MET A 93 3.99 -3.85 -6.89
N LEU A 94 4.86 -2.94 -7.34
CA LEU A 94 4.64 -1.50 -7.31
C LEU A 94 3.49 -1.08 -8.24
N GLU A 95 3.39 -1.65 -9.45
CA GLU A 95 2.28 -1.40 -10.37
C GLU A 95 0.93 -1.84 -9.77
N VAL A 96 0.89 -3.01 -9.13
CA VAL A 96 -0.31 -3.52 -8.45
C VAL A 96 -0.69 -2.62 -7.27
N LEU A 97 0.29 -2.22 -6.47
CA LEU A 97 0.10 -1.30 -5.34
C LEU A 97 -0.48 0.04 -5.81
N LEU A 98 0.12 0.66 -6.83
CA LEU A 98 -0.34 1.92 -7.42
C LEU A 98 -1.77 1.81 -7.91
N LYS A 99 -2.07 0.80 -8.72
CA LYS A 99 -3.41 0.57 -9.25
C LYS A 99 -4.44 0.44 -8.13
N LYS A 100 -4.10 -0.32 -7.08
CA LYS A 100 -5.02 -0.55 -5.95
C LYS A 100 -5.26 0.69 -5.10
N ILE A 101 -4.23 1.53 -4.90
CA ILE A 101 -4.37 2.80 -4.19
C ILE A 101 -5.17 3.81 -5.02
N GLU A 102 -5.01 3.83 -6.35
CA GLU A 102 -5.79 4.70 -7.24
C GLU A 102 -7.25 4.29 -7.36
N GLU A 103 -7.55 2.99 -7.38
CA GLU A 103 -8.94 2.47 -7.33
C GLU A 103 -9.69 2.91 -6.06
N GLN A 104 -8.99 3.35 -5.02
CA GLN A 104 -9.59 3.92 -3.80
C GLN A 104 -9.80 5.43 -3.84
N LYS A 105 -9.50 6.11 -4.97
CA LYS A 105 -9.82 7.54 -5.17
C LYS A 105 -11.25 7.78 -5.66
N GLU A 106 -11.97 6.73 -6.09
CA GLU A 106 -13.36 6.76 -6.57
C GLU A 106 -14.38 6.35 -5.49
#